data_AF-A0AA35QWL5-F1
#
_entry.id   AF-A0AA35QWL5-F1
#
_cell.length_a   1.000
_cell.length_b   1.000
_cell.length_c   1.000
_cell.angle_alpha   90.00
_cell.angle_beta   90.00
_cell.angle_gamma   90.00
#
_symmetry.space_group_name_H-M   'P 1'
#
loop_
_entity.id
_entity.type
_entity.pdbx_description
1 polymer ?
#
loop_
_entity_poly.entity_id
_entity_poly.type
_entity_poly.pdbx_seq_one_letter_code
_entity_poly.pdbx_strand_id
1 'polypeptide(L)'
;MGISQVVSRCAAVLLGQKFFKEEFGHYCSEFWLPDTFGYSAQLPQIMVGSGINYFLSQKLSWSLTNKFPHHTFLWEGIDGTCCLVHFPPADTYESCADVKDVLKTVSQFRDKGRSRQSILLYGHGDGGGGPTEDMLQNLKRMEDVDGLPKVLMSSPQQFFSSLTSEKDRLCKWVGELYLELHRGTYTTQAKVHPTALVDCVPFGFQALEICQPQAPVTLAEGPDGDIIILENVHLRATLKTGVLTSLEPLSVPGGGVSVLERGPLRASVQVKVPISSHSHILQHIILDADCPYLRFETNVEWHENRKFLKIEFPLNVRSHEATYEIQFGHLQRPTHFNTSWDQARFEVCAQKWADLSEHGFGVAVLNDCKYGHSTLGNIMRLSLLRAPKAPDATADMGTHHFTYAIMPHHGAFQEAGVIHESYNLNHPLSVTSSTLFGDPVSFFTTDNPAIILETVKTVELVSSTKAIVVRLYEAFGSQTSTTLTSTLPFKASQRCNLLEDGTGALEAWSGELSIDFEPFKIVNILLYF
;
A
#
# COMPACT_ATOMS: atom_id res chain seq x y z
N MET A 1 7.21 -4.48 -0.61
CA MET A 1 6.42 -4.32 -1.84
C MET A 1 5.13 -3.60 -1.50
N GLY A 2 4.74 -2.58 -2.25
CA GLY A 2 3.57 -1.74 -1.97
C GLY A 2 2.23 -2.45 -1.77
N ILE A 3 2.11 -3.74 -2.12
CA ILE A 3 0.89 -4.57 -2.07
C ILE A 3 0.50 -5.00 -0.65
N SER A 4 1.46 -5.37 0.19
CA SER A 4 1.14 -5.89 1.54
C SER A 4 0.35 -4.85 2.34
N GLN A 5 -0.77 -5.31 2.90
CA GLN A 5 -1.62 -4.51 3.76
C GLN A 5 -0.85 -4.00 4.97
N VAL A 6 -1.42 -2.96 5.56
CA VAL A 6 -0.86 -2.21 6.67
C VAL A 6 -0.55 -3.11 7.87
N VAL A 7 -1.51 -3.93 8.28
CA VAL A 7 -1.41 -4.83 9.43
C VAL A 7 -0.26 -5.84 9.26
N SER A 8 -0.16 -6.48 8.09
CA SER A 8 0.83 -7.52 7.83
C SER A 8 2.27 -6.96 7.88
N ARG A 9 2.48 -5.68 7.51
CA ARG A 9 3.80 -5.03 7.60
C ARG A 9 4.22 -4.74 9.03
N CYS A 10 3.32 -4.16 9.82
CA CYS A 10 3.59 -3.89 11.23
C CYS A 10 3.85 -5.21 11.98
N ALA A 11 3.06 -6.26 11.70
CA ALA A 11 3.25 -7.57 12.29
C ALA A 11 4.61 -8.20 11.90
N ALA A 12 5.02 -8.11 10.64
CA ALA A 12 6.31 -8.65 10.19
C ALA A 12 7.50 -7.99 10.90
N VAL A 13 7.47 -6.65 11.06
CA VAL A 13 8.53 -5.92 11.77
C VAL A 13 8.53 -6.25 13.26
N LEU A 14 7.35 -6.29 13.88
CA LEU A 14 7.19 -6.65 15.29
C LEU A 14 7.74 -8.05 15.57
N LEU A 15 7.32 -9.05 14.78
CA LEU A 15 7.74 -10.44 14.94
C LEU A 15 9.26 -10.60 14.73
N GLY A 16 9.81 -9.92 13.71
CA GLY A 16 11.24 -9.93 13.45
C GLY A 16 12.03 -9.35 14.63
N GLN A 17 11.65 -8.16 15.10
CA GLN A 17 12.33 -7.51 16.23
C GLN A 17 12.21 -8.33 17.52
N LYS A 18 11.04 -8.93 17.78
CA LYS A 18 10.82 -9.83 18.91
C LYS A 18 11.77 -11.02 18.87
N PHE A 19 11.81 -11.73 17.74
CA PHE A 19 12.70 -12.88 17.57
C PHE A 19 14.16 -12.50 17.81
N PHE A 20 14.63 -11.40 17.21
CA PHE A 20 16.01 -10.95 17.42
C PHE A 20 16.31 -10.61 18.88
N LYS A 21 15.35 -9.99 19.57
CA LYS A 21 15.49 -9.66 20.98
C LYS A 21 15.53 -10.90 21.88
N GLU A 22 14.68 -11.88 21.64
CA GLU A 22 14.58 -13.11 22.43
C GLU A 22 15.80 -14.02 22.21
N GLU A 23 16.23 -14.21 20.96
CA GLU A 23 17.30 -15.15 20.61
C GLU A 23 18.70 -14.54 20.75
N PHE A 24 18.87 -13.24 20.45
CA PHE A 24 20.19 -12.59 20.39
C PHE A 24 20.34 -11.40 21.35
N GLY A 25 19.30 -11.06 22.13
CA GLY A 25 19.37 -10.06 23.19
C GLY A 25 19.31 -8.60 22.73
N HIS A 26 19.21 -8.31 21.44
CA HIS A 26 19.22 -6.95 20.89
C HIS A 26 18.20 -6.76 19.77
N TYR A 27 17.76 -5.53 19.56
CA TYR A 27 16.94 -5.12 18.41
C TYR A 27 17.84 -4.72 17.23
N CYS A 28 17.36 -4.92 16.01
CA CYS A 28 18.03 -4.45 14.80
C CYS A 28 17.81 -2.94 14.63
N SER A 29 18.87 -2.20 14.27
CA SER A 29 18.79 -0.77 13.93
C SER A 29 18.63 -0.49 12.43
N GLU A 30 18.90 -1.49 11.60
CA GLU A 30 18.88 -1.42 10.14
C GLU A 30 17.74 -2.25 9.55
N PHE A 31 17.00 -1.68 8.60
CA PHE A 31 16.06 -2.43 7.78
C PHE A 31 16.66 -2.74 6.42
N TRP A 32 16.80 -4.04 6.16
CA TRP A 32 17.53 -4.56 5.01
C TRP A 32 16.56 -5.12 3.97
N LEU A 33 16.27 -4.35 2.92
CA LEU A 33 15.34 -4.75 1.84
C LEU A 33 15.97 -4.58 0.45
N PRO A 34 17.05 -5.32 0.12
CA PRO A 34 17.78 -5.14 -1.14
C PRO A 34 16.92 -5.43 -2.37
N ASP A 35 16.02 -6.42 -2.30
CA ASP A 35 15.28 -6.94 -3.46
C ASP A 35 13.77 -6.64 -3.44
N THR A 36 13.36 -5.57 -2.76
CA THR A 36 11.94 -5.18 -2.73
C THR A 36 11.56 -4.32 -3.95
N PHE A 37 10.39 -4.60 -4.53
CA PHE A 37 9.85 -3.84 -5.67
C PHE A 37 9.08 -2.59 -5.20
N GLY A 38 9.80 -1.47 -5.05
CA GLY A 38 9.26 -0.16 -4.67
C GLY A 38 8.89 -0.04 -3.19
N TYR A 39 8.94 1.19 -2.67
CA TYR A 39 8.76 1.47 -1.24
C TYR A 39 7.73 2.57 -1.00
N SER A 40 6.76 2.25 -0.15
CA SER A 40 5.69 3.16 0.27
C SER A 40 6.25 4.33 1.08
N ALA A 41 5.64 5.50 0.91
CA ALA A 41 6.05 6.73 1.55
C ALA A 41 5.86 6.72 3.08
N GLN A 42 5.10 5.77 3.64
CA GLN A 42 4.90 5.66 5.08
C GLN A 42 5.92 4.76 5.79
N LEU A 43 6.77 4.06 5.03
CA LEU A 43 7.74 3.12 5.60
C LEU A 43 8.69 3.77 6.62
N PRO A 44 9.18 5.02 6.45
CA PRO A 44 10.01 5.68 7.45
C PRO A 44 9.36 5.72 8.84
N GLN A 45 8.07 6.04 8.93
CA GLN A 45 7.36 6.11 10.21
C GLN A 45 7.25 4.73 10.88
N ILE A 46 6.92 3.70 10.09
CA ILE A 46 6.84 2.31 10.57
C ILE A 46 8.22 1.86 11.10
N MET A 47 9.28 2.12 10.35
CA MET A 47 10.65 1.75 10.72
C MET A 47 11.08 2.41 12.03
N VAL A 48 10.98 3.74 12.09
CA VAL A 48 11.41 4.52 13.26
C VAL A 48 10.54 4.17 14.48
N GLY A 49 9.24 3.98 14.28
CA GLY A 49 8.31 3.49 15.30
C GLY A 49 8.69 2.11 15.87
N SER A 50 9.46 1.31 15.13
CA SER A 50 10.00 0.01 15.55
C SER A 50 11.47 0.07 16.01
N GLY A 51 12.02 1.26 16.28
CA GLY A 51 13.41 1.44 16.71
C GLY A 51 14.45 1.31 15.58
N ILE A 52 14.01 1.23 14.32
CA ILE A 52 14.87 1.09 13.16
C ILE A 52 15.08 2.46 12.50
N ASN A 53 16.32 2.95 12.46
CA ASN A 53 16.64 4.28 11.97
C ASN A 53 17.39 4.28 10.64
N TYR A 54 17.85 3.11 10.18
CA TYR A 54 18.68 2.97 8.99
C TYR A 54 17.99 2.09 7.96
N PHE A 55 18.14 2.45 6.68
CA PHE A 55 17.54 1.72 5.57
C PHE A 55 18.59 1.38 4.51
N LEU A 56 18.57 0.13 4.05
CA LEU A 56 19.34 -0.30 2.89
C LEU A 56 18.47 -1.01 1.85
N SER A 57 18.68 -0.63 0.59
CA SER A 57 18.05 -1.25 -0.58
C SER A 57 19.01 -1.26 -1.77
N GLN A 58 18.80 -2.19 -2.71
CA GLN A 58 19.51 -2.24 -3.97
C GLN A 58 18.58 -1.90 -5.16
N LYS A 59 17.32 -2.32 -5.13
CA LYS A 59 16.48 -2.44 -6.33
C LYS A 59 16.24 -1.13 -7.08
N LEU A 60 16.29 0.04 -6.44
CA LEU A 60 16.08 1.33 -7.10
C LEU A 60 17.16 1.66 -8.15
N SER A 61 18.35 1.09 -8.02
CA SER A 61 19.43 1.20 -9.03
C SER A 61 19.04 0.63 -10.40
N TRP A 62 18.05 -0.27 -10.44
CA TRP A 62 17.59 -0.97 -11.65
C TRP A 62 16.53 -0.19 -12.44
N SER A 63 16.22 1.04 -12.03
CA SER A 63 15.34 1.93 -12.80
C SER A 63 15.88 2.12 -14.22
N LEU A 64 15.00 1.99 -15.22
CA LEU A 64 15.38 1.93 -16.64
C LEU A 64 15.64 3.32 -17.21
N THR A 65 14.77 4.26 -16.88
CA THR A 65 14.74 5.61 -17.45
C THR A 65 15.36 6.60 -16.48
N ASN A 66 14.83 6.70 -15.27
CA ASN A 66 15.33 7.64 -14.27
C ASN A 66 16.22 6.94 -13.27
N LYS A 67 17.52 7.20 -13.36
CA LYS A 67 18.45 6.76 -12.32
C LYS A 67 18.27 7.62 -11.07
N PHE A 68 18.01 6.98 -9.94
CA PHE A 68 17.77 7.65 -8.66
C PHE A 68 18.95 8.58 -8.28
N PRO A 69 18.71 9.83 -7.84
CA PRO A 69 19.76 10.85 -7.77
C PRO A 69 20.79 10.65 -6.66
N HIS A 70 20.48 9.86 -5.62
CA HIS A 70 21.31 9.70 -4.43
C HIS A 70 21.61 8.23 -4.10
N HIS A 71 22.80 7.95 -3.62
CA HIS A 71 23.14 6.71 -2.93
C HIS A 71 23.07 6.87 -1.42
N THR A 72 23.27 8.06 -0.88
CA THR A 72 23.20 8.32 0.56
C THR A 72 22.39 9.58 0.83
N PHE A 73 21.26 9.43 1.51
CA PHE A 73 20.29 10.51 1.70
C PHE A 73 19.39 10.29 2.93
N LEU A 74 18.70 11.34 3.35
CA LEU A 74 17.63 11.26 4.34
C LEU A 74 16.31 11.02 3.63
N TRP A 75 15.59 9.97 4.01
CA TRP A 75 14.27 9.67 3.48
C TRP A 75 13.19 10.10 4.46
N GLU A 76 12.37 11.04 4.04
CA GLU A 76 11.25 11.60 4.80
C GLU A 76 9.94 10.97 4.31
N GLY A 77 9.15 10.43 5.25
CA GLY A 77 7.82 9.92 4.98
C GLY A 77 6.77 11.03 4.86
N ILE A 78 5.51 10.65 4.56
CA ILE A 78 4.42 11.64 4.42
C ILE A 78 4.06 12.35 5.73
N ASP A 79 4.40 11.77 6.88
CA ASP A 79 4.22 12.38 8.20
C ASP A 79 5.42 13.24 8.65
N GLY A 80 6.47 13.35 7.82
CA GLY A 80 7.71 14.05 8.18
C GLY A 80 8.74 13.21 8.93
N THR A 81 8.44 11.96 9.30
CA THR A 81 9.43 11.07 9.93
C THR A 81 10.57 10.76 8.96
N CYS A 82 11.82 10.90 9.43
CA CYS A 82 13.02 10.70 8.60
C CYS A 82 13.81 9.46 9.04
N CYS A 83 14.36 8.71 8.07
CA CYS A 83 15.39 7.70 8.30
C CYS A 83 16.59 7.90 7.37
N LEU A 84 17.76 7.38 7.76
CA LEU A 84 18.98 7.50 6.96
C LEU A 84 19.08 6.31 6.00
N VAL A 85 19.25 6.59 4.72
CA VAL A 85 19.22 5.59 3.65
C VAL A 85 20.56 5.49 2.95
N HIS A 86 20.96 4.26 2.63
CA HIS A 86 22.06 4.00 1.72
C HIS A 86 21.71 2.95 0.65
N PHE A 87 22.00 3.25 -0.61
CA PHE A 87 21.94 2.32 -1.74
C PHE A 87 23.36 2.02 -2.21
N PRO A 88 23.79 0.75 -2.22
CA PRO A 88 25.12 0.37 -2.69
C PRO A 88 25.31 0.77 -4.17
N PRO A 89 26.32 1.57 -4.50
CA PRO A 89 26.57 2.04 -5.86
C PRO A 89 27.06 0.96 -6.82
N ALA A 90 27.39 -0.24 -6.34
CA ALA A 90 27.79 -1.36 -7.20
C ALA A 90 26.64 -1.90 -8.07
N ASP A 91 25.41 -1.40 -7.91
CA ASP A 91 24.19 -1.84 -8.60
C ASP A 91 23.83 -3.33 -8.37
N THR A 92 24.45 -3.98 -7.39
CA THR A 92 24.28 -5.41 -7.06
C THR A 92 24.47 -5.66 -5.57
N TYR A 93 23.76 -6.65 -5.03
CA TYR A 93 24.06 -7.25 -3.72
C TYR A 93 24.87 -8.55 -3.83
N GLU A 94 25.25 -8.93 -5.05
CA GLU A 94 25.97 -10.17 -5.38
C GLU A 94 27.36 -9.86 -5.95
N SER A 95 28.09 -8.90 -5.37
CA SER A 95 29.43 -8.58 -5.86
C SER A 95 30.38 -9.76 -5.69
N CYS A 96 31.26 -9.94 -6.67
CA CYS A 96 32.37 -10.89 -6.60
C CYS A 96 33.56 -10.37 -5.77
N ALA A 97 33.41 -9.20 -5.13
CA ALA A 97 34.45 -8.54 -4.35
C ALA A 97 35.78 -8.40 -5.12
N ASP A 98 35.69 -8.10 -6.42
CA ASP A 98 36.85 -7.88 -7.28
C ASP A 98 37.18 -6.39 -7.40
N VAL A 99 38.33 -6.10 -8.02
CA VAL A 99 38.79 -4.72 -8.25
C VAL A 99 37.77 -3.90 -9.03
N LYS A 100 37.06 -4.54 -9.97
CA LYS A 100 36.09 -3.87 -10.83
C LYS A 100 34.89 -3.39 -10.02
N ASP A 101 34.35 -4.22 -9.14
CA ASP A 101 33.19 -3.87 -8.30
C ASP A 101 33.53 -2.81 -7.25
N VAL A 102 34.74 -2.88 -6.68
CA VAL A 102 35.25 -1.85 -5.77
C VAL A 102 35.39 -0.50 -6.49
N LEU A 103 36.01 -0.47 -7.68
CA LEU A 103 36.12 0.75 -8.48
C LEU A 103 34.76 1.25 -8.98
N LYS A 104 33.85 0.34 -9.32
CA LYS A 104 32.48 0.65 -9.72
C LYS A 104 31.76 1.43 -8.61
N THR A 105 31.88 0.96 -7.36
CA THR A 105 31.33 1.62 -6.17
C THR A 105 31.76 3.10 -6.10
N VAL A 106 33.05 3.37 -6.28
CA VAL A 106 33.56 4.76 -6.29
C VAL A 106 33.06 5.52 -7.51
N SER A 107 33.17 4.95 -8.71
CA SER A 107 32.83 5.65 -9.95
C SER A 107 31.36 6.08 -9.98
N GLN A 108 30.44 5.23 -9.54
CA GLN A 108 29.00 5.44 -9.59
C GLN A 108 28.44 6.20 -8.38
N PHE A 109 29.18 6.28 -7.27
CA PHE A 109 28.71 7.02 -6.10
C PHE A 109 28.35 8.47 -6.44
N ARG A 110 27.08 8.83 -6.21
CA ARG A 110 26.49 10.12 -6.61
C ARG A 110 26.64 11.22 -5.57
N ASP A 111 26.81 10.85 -4.30
CA ASP A 111 26.91 11.80 -3.19
C ASP A 111 28.37 12.12 -2.82
N LYS A 112 29.27 12.04 -3.81
CA LYS A 112 30.66 12.50 -3.68
C LYS A 112 30.69 13.95 -3.19
N GLY A 113 31.55 14.21 -2.21
CA GLY A 113 31.67 15.52 -1.57
C GLY A 113 30.67 15.76 -0.43
N ARG A 114 29.52 15.06 -0.41
CA ARG A 114 28.59 15.04 0.73
C ARG A 114 28.96 13.94 1.72
N SER A 115 29.21 12.74 1.18
CA SER A 115 29.71 11.59 1.94
C SER A 115 31.00 11.07 1.32
N ARG A 116 31.79 10.37 2.14
CA ARG A 116 33.09 9.77 1.76
C ARG A 116 33.10 8.25 1.88
N GLN A 117 31.98 7.65 2.25
CA GLN A 117 31.86 6.24 2.58
C GLN A 117 30.73 5.62 1.78
N SER A 118 30.90 4.35 1.42
CA SER A 118 29.90 3.56 0.72
C SER A 118 30.05 2.11 1.15
N ILE A 119 28.96 1.36 1.13
CA ILE A 119 28.99 -0.08 1.33
C ILE A 119 29.16 -0.80 -0.01
N LEU A 120 29.89 -1.91 0.01
CA LEU A 120 29.91 -2.91 -1.05
C LEU A 120 29.29 -4.19 -0.48
N LEU A 121 28.23 -4.68 -1.12
CA LEU A 121 27.59 -5.94 -0.76
C LEU A 121 28.15 -7.05 -1.63
N TYR A 122 28.67 -8.11 -1.02
CA TYR A 122 29.38 -9.19 -1.70
C TYR A 122 28.87 -10.57 -1.23
N GLY A 123 28.95 -11.56 -2.13
CA GLY A 123 28.44 -12.90 -1.91
C GLY A 123 27.52 -13.37 -3.03
N HIS A 124 26.84 -14.50 -2.84
CA HIS A 124 25.91 -15.07 -3.81
C HIS A 124 24.46 -14.96 -3.29
N GLY A 125 23.60 -14.26 -4.02
CA GLY A 125 22.17 -14.13 -3.70
C GLY A 125 21.31 -15.11 -4.50
N ASP A 126 20.01 -14.80 -4.61
CA ASP A 126 19.06 -15.35 -5.60
C ASP A 126 19.04 -16.87 -5.80
N GLY A 127 19.24 -17.64 -4.73
CA GLY A 127 19.33 -19.11 -4.81
C GLY A 127 20.34 -19.72 -3.85
N GLY A 128 21.15 -18.89 -3.19
CA GLY A 128 21.95 -19.24 -2.02
C GLY A 128 23.46 -19.17 -2.24
N GLY A 129 24.20 -19.10 -1.13
CA GLY A 129 25.66 -19.06 -1.07
C GLY A 129 26.19 -17.84 -0.33
N GLY A 130 26.90 -18.04 0.76
CA GLY A 130 27.63 -16.95 1.40
C GLY A 130 28.78 -16.42 0.52
N PRO A 131 29.50 -15.40 1.00
CA PRO A 131 30.78 -15.02 0.37
C PRO A 131 31.76 -16.21 0.36
N THR A 132 32.55 -16.31 -0.71
CA THR A 132 33.60 -17.33 -0.83
C THR A 132 34.89 -16.88 -0.16
N GLU A 133 35.79 -17.81 0.17
CA GLU A 133 37.08 -17.47 0.75
C GLU A 133 37.94 -16.62 -0.20
N ASP A 134 37.85 -16.84 -1.51
CA ASP A 134 38.53 -16.01 -2.51
C ASP A 134 38.07 -14.56 -2.47
N MET A 135 36.77 -14.30 -2.27
CA MET A 135 36.25 -12.94 -2.08
C MET A 135 36.88 -12.28 -0.87
N LEU A 136 37.00 -13.00 0.26
CA LEU A 136 37.64 -12.48 1.48
C LEU A 136 39.14 -12.19 1.26
N GLN A 137 39.86 -13.07 0.56
CA GLN A 137 41.27 -12.86 0.23
C GLN A 137 41.44 -11.66 -0.71
N ASN A 138 40.54 -11.45 -1.66
CA ASN A 138 40.57 -10.28 -2.54
C ASN A 138 40.35 -8.98 -1.75
N LEU A 139 39.35 -8.93 -0.87
CA LEU A 139 39.11 -7.76 -0.03
C LEU A 139 40.31 -7.44 0.85
N LYS A 140 40.94 -8.47 1.44
CA LYS A 140 42.17 -8.30 2.23
C LYS A 140 43.33 -7.77 1.38
N ARG A 141 43.49 -8.24 0.14
CA ARG A 141 44.53 -7.73 -0.78
C ARG A 141 44.26 -6.30 -1.22
N MET A 142 42.99 -5.86 -1.25
CA MET A 142 42.58 -4.51 -1.67
C MET A 142 42.46 -3.51 -0.51
N GLU A 143 42.78 -3.90 0.73
CA GLU A 143 42.58 -3.08 1.93
C GLU A 143 43.15 -1.66 1.80
N ASP A 144 44.40 -1.53 1.34
CA ASP A 144 45.08 -0.24 1.14
C ASP A 144 46.09 -0.33 -0.02
N VAL A 145 45.58 -0.46 -1.25
CA VAL A 145 46.40 -0.54 -2.47
C VAL A 145 46.32 0.75 -3.26
N ASP A 146 47.48 1.28 -3.66
CA ASP A 146 47.57 2.48 -4.49
C ASP A 146 46.72 2.35 -5.77
N GLY A 147 45.86 3.34 -5.99
CA GLY A 147 44.92 3.38 -7.13
C GLY A 147 43.55 2.77 -6.84
N LEU A 148 43.33 2.14 -5.68
CA LEU A 148 42.02 1.68 -5.20
C LEU A 148 41.53 2.54 -4.03
N PRO A 149 40.21 2.64 -3.80
CA PRO A 149 39.70 3.16 -2.54
C PRO A 149 40.14 2.26 -1.39
N LYS A 150 40.30 2.83 -0.19
CA LYS A 150 40.53 2.02 1.02
C LYS A 150 39.31 1.14 1.27
N VAL A 151 39.55 -0.17 1.41
CA VAL A 151 38.52 -1.17 1.67
C VAL A 151 38.59 -1.56 3.14
N LEU A 152 37.49 -1.41 3.86
CA LEU A 152 37.38 -1.79 5.27
C LEU A 152 36.28 -2.83 5.43
N MET A 153 36.63 -4.00 5.95
CA MET A 153 35.64 -4.99 6.40
C MET A 153 34.96 -4.47 7.67
N SER A 154 33.65 -4.27 7.61
CA SER A 154 32.87 -3.64 8.69
C SER A 154 31.44 -4.19 8.74
N SER A 155 30.72 -3.90 9.83
CA SER A 155 29.31 -4.24 9.96
C SER A 155 28.41 -3.10 9.44
N PRO A 156 27.16 -3.40 9.02
CA PRO A 156 26.17 -2.39 8.68
C PRO A 156 25.99 -1.32 9.78
N GLN A 157 25.96 -1.75 11.04
CA GLN A 157 25.81 -0.86 12.18
C GLN A 157 26.94 0.16 12.29
N GLN A 158 28.19 -0.28 12.13
CA GLN A 158 29.36 0.62 12.14
C GLN A 158 29.32 1.60 10.98
N PHE A 159 28.95 1.12 9.78
CA PHE A 159 28.80 1.97 8.60
C PHE A 159 27.78 3.08 8.82
N PHE A 160 26.55 2.75 9.22
CA PHE A 160 25.50 3.74 9.44
C PHE A 160 25.78 4.67 10.63
N SER A 161 26.43 4.16 11.68
CA SER A 161 26.87 4.99 12.81
C SER A 161 27.87 6.05 12.38
N SER A 162 28.85 5.68 11.54
CA SER A 162 29.80 6.63 10.93
C SER A 162 29.08 7.62 10.03
N LEU A 163 28.18 7.13 9.17
CA LEU A 163 27.42 7.93 8.21
C LEU A 163 26.49 8.96 8.87
N THR A 164 26.00 8.67 10.07
CA THR A 164 25.15 9.58 10.85
C THR A 164 25.87 10.91 11.18
N SER A 165 27.19 10.89 11.32
CA SER A 165 27.99 12.12 11.48
C SER A 165 27.98 13.03 10.24
N GLU A 166 27.58 12.50 9.09
CA GLU A 166 27.52 13.22 7.82
C GLU A 166 26.10 13.68 7.46
N LYS A 167 25.09 13.34 8.27
CA LYS A 167 23.66 13.51 7.95
C LYS A 167 23.28 14.93 7.51
N ASP A 168 23.86 15.95 8.12
CA ASP A 168 23.52 17.36 7.87
C ASP A 168 23.98 17.84 6.48
N ARG A 169 24.87 17.09 5.83
CA ARG A 169 25.35 17.35 4.47
C ARG A 169 24.55 16.60 3.40
N LEU A 170 23.71 15.65 3.79
CA LEU A 170 23.00 14.78 2.86
C LEU A 170 21.75 15.46 2.28
N CYS A 171 21.38 15.04 1.07
CA CYS A 171 20.12 15.46 0.48
C CYS A 171 18.95 14.75 1.16
N LYS A 172 17.76 15.34 1.03
CA LYS A 172 16.51 14.78 1.53
C LYS A 172 15.62 14.36 0.36
N TRP A 173 15.03 13.18 0.45
CA TRP A 173 13.99 12.69 -0.45
C TRP A 173 12.69 12.56 0.33
N VAL A 174 11.61 13.21 -0.13
CA VAL A 174 10.31 13.19 0.54
C VAL A 174 9.35 12.31 -0.26
N GLY A 175 8.64 11.42 0.43
CA GLY A 175 7.57 10.62 -0.14
C GLY A 175 8.02 9.25 -0.68
N GLU A 176 7.36 8.77 -1.72
CA GLU A 176 7.53 7.40 -2.25
C GLU A 176 8.91 7.21 -2.91
N LEU A 177 9.52 6.04 -2.69
CA LEU A 177 10.64 5.57 -3.51
C LEU A 177 10.11 4.64 -4.61
N TYR A 178 9.71 5.26 -5.71
CA TYR A 178 9.07 4.59 -6.84
C TYR A 178 10.08 3.78 -7.67
N LEU A 179 9.80 2.50 -7.90
CA LEU A 179 10.60 1.63 -8.76
C LEU A 179 9.97 1.52 -10.15
N GLU A 180 10.76 1.78 -11.20
CA GLU A 180 10.26 1.76 -12.58
C GLU A 180 10.13 0.36 -13.21
N LEU A 181 10.37 -0.70 -12.45
CA LEU A 181 10.45 -2.07 -12.93
C LEU A 181 9.48 -2.96 -12.15
N HIS A 182 9.18 -4.14 -12.69
CA HIS A 182 8.33 -5.14 -12.06
C HIS A 182 6.89 -4.70 -11.74
N ARG A 183 6.36 -3.64 -12.36
CA ARG A 183 4.95 -3.19 -12.18
C ARG A 183 3.89 -4.26 -12.45
N GLY A 184 4.19 -5.24 -13.31
CA GLY A 184 3.27 -6.36 -13.57
C GLY A 184 2.94 -7.19 -12.33
N THR A 185 3.73 -7.06 -11.27
CA THR A 185 3.52 -7.72 -9.98
C THR A 185 2.30 -7.19 -9.21
N TYR A 186 1.80 -6.00 -9.53
CA TYR A 186 0.56 -5.47 -8.94
C TYR A 186 -0.71 -6.19 -9.40
N THR A 187 -0.62 -7.04 -10.43
CA THR A 187 -1.80 -7.72 -11.01
C THR A 187 -1.61 -9.21 -11.24
N THR A 188 -0.38 -9.68 -11.48
CA THR A 188 -0.14 -11.12 -11.67
C THR A 188 -0.31 -11.89 -10.37
N GLN A 189 -0.69 -13.16 -10.46
CA GLN A 189 -0.99 -14.03 -9.31
C GLN A 189 -2.10 -13.43 -8.45
N ALA A 190 -3.17 -12.98 -9.10
CA ALA A 190 -4.29 -12.26 -8.49
C ALA A 190 -4.98 -13.04 -7.37
N LYS A 191 -4.98 -14.38 -7.44
CA LYS A 191 -5.52 -15.25 -6.37
C LYS A 191 -4.69 -15.26 -5.09
N VAL A 192 -3.41 -14.90 -5.19
CA VAL A 192 -2.46 -14.87 -4.06
C VAL A 192 -2.43 -13.50 -3.40
N HIS A 193 -2.93 -12.46 -4.09
CA HIS A 193 -3.00 -11.13 -3.52
C HIS A 193 -3.88 -11.16 -2.26
N PRO A 194 -3.43 -10.52 -1.16
CA PRO A 194 -4.22 -10.45 0.04
C PRO A 194 -5.56 -9.78 -0.27
N THR A 195 -6.64 -10.47 0.04
CA THR A 195 -7.98 -9.89 0.12
C THR A 195 -8.17 -9.43 1.56
N ALA A 196 -8.96 -8.39 1.78
CA ALA A 196 -9.24 -7.88 3.13
C ALA A 196 -9.77 -8.97 4.10
N LEU A 197 -10.43 -10.00 3.58
CA LEU A 197 -10.90 -11.15 4.38
C LEU A 197 -9.75 -11.99 4.97
N VAL A 198 -8.64 -12.20 4.27
CA VAL A 198 -7.56 -13.09 4.72
C VAL A 198 -6.75 -12.47 5.86
N ASP A 199 -6.53 -11.15 5.85
CA ASP A 199 -5.83 -10.44 6.93
C ASP A 199 -6.67 -10.33 8.22
N CYS A 200 -8.00 -10.52 8.14
CA CYS A 200 -8.89 -10.52 9.31
C CYS A 200 -8.92 -11.86 10.08
N VAL A 201 -8.65 -12.99 9.42
CA VAL A 201 -8.80 -14.34 10.00
C VAL A 201 -7.88 -14.64 11.19
N PRO A 202 -6.62 -14.14 11.27
CA PRO A 202 -5.78 -14.38 12.46
C PRO A 202 -6.26 -13.61 13.71
N PHE A 203 -7.08 -12.57 13.53
CA PHE A 203 -7.52 -11.63 14.58
C PHE A 203 -9.03 -11.69 14.83
N GLY A 204 -9.70 -12.73 14.32
CA GLY A 204 -11.14 -12.84 14.23
C GLY A 204 -11.86 -12.93 15.58
N PHE A 205 -12.09 -11.79 16.20
CA PHE A 205 -13.29 -11.40 16.95
C PHE A 205 -13.20 -9.88 17.21
N GLN A 206 -13.61 -9.02 16.26
CA GLN A 206 -13.73 -7.60 16.57
C GLN A 206 -14.58 -6.78 15.58
N ALA A 207 -15.44 -5.96 16.20
CA ALA A 207 -16.23 -4.83 15.70
C ALA A 207 -17.19 -5.09 14.51
N LEU A 208 -18.48 -5.16 14.83
CA LEU A 208 -19.58 -4.98 13.89
C LEU A 208 -19.92 -3.48 13.89
N GLU A 209 -19.77 -2.81 12.75
CA GLU A 209 -20.17 -1.42 12.60
C GLU A 209 -21.58 -1.34 11.99
N ILE A 210 -22.39 -0.41 12.52
CA ILE A 210 -23.73 -0.11 11.99
C ILE A 210 -23.56 1.12 11.09
N CYS A 211 -23.75 0.94 9.78
CA CYS A 211 -23.80 2.07 8.84
C CYS A 211 -24.93 3.03 9.25
N GLN A 212 -24.59 4.29 9.50
CA GLN A 212 -25.58 5.36 9.50
C GLN A 212 -25.81 5.84 8.05
N PRO A 213 -27.06 6.12 7.65
CA PRO A 213 -27.36 6.56 6.29
C PRO A 213 -26.73 7.94 6.02
N GLN A 214 -25.87 8.02 5.02
CA GLN A 214 -25.45 9.28 4.43
C GLN A 214 -26.28 9.61 3.18
N ALA A 215 -26.33 10.90 2.85
CA ALA A 215 -27.33 11.50 1.97
C ALA A 215 -27.54 10.79 0.62
N PRO A 216 -28.78 10.73 0.12
CA PRO A 216 -29.09 10.07 -1.13
C PRO A 216 -28.39 10.74 -2.31
N VAL A 217 -27.81 9.93 -3.19
CA VAL A 217 -27.46 10.36 -4.55
C VAL A 217 -28.77 10.79 -5.23
N THR A 218 -28.95 12.09 -5.38
CA THR A 218 -30.16 12.64 -6.01
C THR A 218 -29.99 12.53 -7.53
N LEU A 219 -30.67 11.56 -8.13
CA LEU A 219 -30.82 11.50 -9.58
C LEU A 219 -31.79 12.61 -10.01
N ALA A 220 -31.37 13.47 -10.94
CA ALA A 220 -32.24 14.48 -11.51
C ALA A 220 -33.32 13.79 -12.39
N GLU A 221 -34.59 14.05 -12.08
CA GLU A 221 -35.74 13.56 -12.83
C GLU A 221 -35.76 14.13 -14.26
N GLY A 222 -35.77 13.25 -15.26
CA GLY A 222 -36.14 13.61 -16.62
C GLY A 222 -37.68 13.76 -16.75
N PRO A 223 -38.19 14.52 -17.73
CA PRO A 223 -39.61 14.87 -17.82
C PRO A 223 -40.63 13.71 -17.93
N ASP A 224 -40.18 12.47 -18.19
CA ASP A 224 -41.06 11.34 -18.52
C ASP A 224 -40.90 10.09 -17.61
N GLY A 225 -40.19 10.18 -16.48
CA GLY A 225 -40.12 9.06 -15.53
C GLY A 225 -39.30 7.83 -16.00
N ASP A 226 -38.51 7.98 -17.05
CA ASP A 226 -37.53 6.98 -17.48
C ASP A 226 -36.31 6.96 -16.55
N ILE A 227 -35.92 5.76 -16.10
CA ILE A 227 -34.61 5.53 -15.49
C ILE A 227 -33.57 5.80 -16.58
N ILE A 228 -32.92 6.96 -16.52
CA ILE A 228 -31.74 7.25 -17.31
C ILE A 228 -30.63 6.32 -16.81
N ILE A 229 -30.51 5.14 -17.41
CA ILE A 229 -29.24 4.43 -17.46
C ILE A 229 -28.27 5.48 -18.01
N LEU A 230 -27.23 5.83 -17.24
CA LEU A 230 -26.16 6.71 -17.71
C LEU A 230 -25.73 6.24 -19.10
N GLU A 231 -26.21 6.91 -20.16
CA GLU A 231 -26.03 6.53 -21.57
C GLU A 231 -24.55 6.56 -21.99
N ASN A 232 -23.64 6.89 -21.07
CA ASN A 232 -22.22 7.02 -21.31
C ASN A 232 -21.31 6.36 -20.26
N VAL A 233 -21.76 5.38 -19.45
CA VAL A 233 -20.81 4.42 -18.84
C VAL A 233 -20.45 3.38 -19.89
N HIS A 234 -19.62 3.79 -20.86
CA HIS A 234 -18.99 2.84 -21.76
C HIS A 234 -18.00 2.01 -20.93
N LEU A 235 -18.39 0.80 -20.54
CA LEU A 235 -17.46 -0.24 -20.08
C LEU A 235 -16.49 -0.53 -21.22
N ARG A 236 -15.37 0.20 -21.27
CA ARG A 236 -14.24 -0.14 -22.14
C ARG A 236 -13.34 -1.09 -21.38
N ALA A 237 -13.46 -2.37 -21.71
CA ALA A 237 -12.45 -3.35 -21.38
C ALA A 237 -11.33 -3.23 -22.43
N THR A 238 -10.11 -2.98 -21.99
CA THR A 238 -8.95 -2.93 -22.91
C THR A 238 -8.09 -4.16 -22.67
N LEU A 239 -7.80 -4.93 -23.73
CA LEU A 239 -6.88 -6.07 -23.69
C LEU A 239 -5.54 -5.66 -24.30
N LYS A 240 -4.45 -5.72 -23.52
CA LYS A 240 -3.09 -5.52 -24.08
C LYS A 240 -2.42 -6.85 -24.40
N THR A 241 -1.80 -6.97 -25.57
CA THR A 241 -0.76 -7.97 -25.87
C THR A 241 0.63 -7.37 -25.61
N GLY A 242 1.62 -8.21 -25.33
CA GLY A 242 2.92 -7.83 -24.75
C GLY A 242 3.72 -6.71 -25.47
N VAL A 243 4.44 -5.94 -24.63
CA VAL A 243 5.31 -4.76 -24.90
C VAL A 243 4.55 -3.45 -25.17
N LEU A 244 4.91 -2.41 -24.39
CA LEU A 244 4.36 -1.04 -24.36
C LEU A 244 4.35 -0.35 -25.74
N THR A 245 3.40 -0.66 -26.63
CA THR A 245 3.32 0.02 -27.93
C THR A 245 1.92 0.49 -28.35
N SER A 246 0.81 -0.09 -27.87
CA SER A 246 -0.52 0.49 -28.09
C SER A 246 -1.60 -0.04 -27.13
N LEU A 247 -2.61 0.80 -26.85
CA LEU A 247 -3.88 0.46 -26.19
C LEU A 247 -4.93 0.38 -27.30
N GLU A 248 -5.40 -0.81 -27.66
CA GLU A 248 -6.56 -0.95 -28.55
C GLU A 248 -7.80 -1.26 -27.71
N PRO A 249 -8.76 -0.32 -27.59
CA PRO A 249 -9.98 -0.57 -26.83
C PRO A 249 -10.77 -1.71 -27.46
N LEU A 250 -11.12 -2.73 -26.67
CA LEU A 250 -12.09 -3.73 -27.12
C LEU A 250 -13.48 -3.13 -26.91
N SER A 251 -14.08 -2.59 -27.97
CA SER A 251 -15.54 -2.46 -28.02
C SER A 251 -16.10 -3.88 -28.08
N VAL A 252 -16.84 -4.33 -27.06
CA VAL A 252 -17.46 -5.66 -27.09
C VAL A 252 -18.88 -5.53 -27.61
N PRO A 253 -19.18 -5.96 -28.85
CA PRO A 253 -20.54 -5.99 -29.36
C PRO A 253 -21.22 -7.26 -28.82
N GLY A 254 -22.38 -7.11 -28.19
CA GLY A 254 -23.30 -8.25 -27.96
C GLY A 254 -23.28 -8.92 -26.58
N GLY A 255 -22.97 -8.19 -25.52
CA GLY A 255 -23.23 -8.69 -24.16
C GLY A 255 -24.72 -8.71 -23.85
N GLY A 256 -25.25 -9.85 -23.42
CA GLY A 256 -26.62 -9.94 -22.91
C GLY A 256 -26.72 -9.22 -21.58
N VAL A 257 -27.65 -8.27 -21.46
CA VAL A 257 -28.00 -7.59 -20.21
C VAL A 257 -29.30 -8.18 -19.70
N SER A 258 -29.31 -8.64 -18.46
CA SER A 258 -30.52 -9.11 -17.78
C SER A 258 -30.67 -8.41 -16.44
N VAL A 259 -31.90 -8.04 -16.09
CA VAL A 259 -32.20 -7.52 -14.76
C VAL A 259 -32.33 -8.71 -13.81
N LEU A 260 -31.55 -8.74 -12.74
CA LEU A 260 -31.61 -9.80 -11.72
C LEU A 260 -32.58 -9.43 -10.59
N GLU A 261 -32.46 -8.22 -10.06
CA GLU A 261 -33.25 -7.74 -8.92
C GLU A 261 -33.90 -6.39 -9.21
N ARG A 262 -35.14 -6.24 -8.75
CA ARG A 262 -35.96 -5.02 -8.86
C ARG A 262 -36.56 -4.63 -7.51
N GLY A 263 -35.79 -4.82 -6.44
CA GLY A 263 -36.25 -4.54 -5.09
C GLY A 263 -36.10 -3.05 -4.72
N PRO A 264 -36.82 -2.58 -3.70
CA PRO A 264 -36.68 -1.20 -3.21
C PRO A 264 -35.34 -0.95 -2.50
N LEU A 265 -34.71 -2.00 -1.97
CA LEU A 265 -33.41 -1.92 -1.27
C LEU A 265 -32.21 -2.22 -2.18
N ARG A 266 -32.44 -2.93 -3.29
CA ARG A 266 -31.41 -3.36 -4.22
C ARG A 266 -31.96 -3.51 -5.62
N ALA A 267 -31.27 -2.87 -6.56
CA ALA A 267 -31.42 -3.12 -7.99
C ALA A 267 -30.12 -3.70 -8.53
N SER A 268 -30.22 -4.74 -9.36
CA SER A 268 -29.03 -5.33 -9.96
C SER A 268 -29.26 -5.80 -11.39
N VAL A 269 -28.24 -5.61 -12.22
CA VAL A 269 -28.20 -6.09 -13.60
C VAL A 269 -26.99 -6.98 -13.80
N GLN A 270 -27.17 -8.04 -14.57
CA GLN A 270 -26.10 -8.92 -14.99
C GLN A 270 -25.72 -8.62 -16.42
N VAL A 271 -24.42 -8.52 -16.66
CA VAL A 271 -23.82 -8.34 -17.97
C VAL A 271 -22.86 -9.49 -18.22
N LYS A 272 -23.09 -10.22 -19.32
CA LYS A 272 -22.15 -11.24 -19.79
C LYS A 272 -21.35 -10.71 -20.97
N VAL A 273 -20.04 -10.62 -20.82
CA VAL A 273 -19.13 -10.08 -21.84
C VAL A 273 -18.20 -11.19 -22.33
N PRO A 274 -18.36 -11.70 -23.57
CA PRO A 274 -17.40 -12.66 -24.13
C PRO A 274 -16.07 -11.95 -24.42
N ILE A 275 -14.95 -12.53 -23.96
CA ILE A 275 -13.59 -12.07 -24.28
C ILE A 275 -13.05 -12.84 -25.51
N SER A 276 -13.25 -14.16 -25.51
CA SER A 276 -12.84 -15.07 -26.58
C SER A 276 -13.73 -16.32 -26.58
N SER A 277 -13.37 -17.34 -27.37
CA SER A 277 -14.06 -18.64 -27.37
C SER A 277 -13.94 -19.39 -26.04
N HIS A 278 -12.99 -19.03 -25.19
CA HIS A 278 -12.64 -19.74 -23.95
C HIS A 278 -12.61 -18.81 -22.73
N SER A 279 -12.92 -17.53 -22.88
CA SER A 279 -12.90 -16.57 -21.77
C SER A 279 -14.07 -15.63 -21.84
N HIS A 280 -14.66 -15.34 -20.68
CA HIS A 280 -15.80 -14.46 -20.55
C HIS A 280 -15.85 -13.83 -19.16
N ILE A 281 -16.49 -12.68 -19.09
CA ILE A 281 -16.78 -11.96 -17.86
C ILE A 281 -18.28 -12.09 -17.60
N LEU A 282 -18.63 -12.38 -16.36
CA LEU A 282 -19.98 -12.27 -15.82
C LEU A 282 -19.94 -11.24 -14.70
N GLN A 283 -20.52 -10.09 -14.97
CA GLN A 283 -20.49 -8.95 -14.06
C GLN A 283 -21.88 -8.65 -13.55
N HIS A 284 -22.02 -8.48 -12.24
CA HIS A 284 -23.25 -8.00 -11.61
C HIS A 284 -22.99 -6.57 -11.18
N ILE A 285 -23.79 -5.66 -11.73
CA ILE A 285 -23.77 -4.24 -11.40
C ILE A 285 -24.90 -4.02 -10.40
N ILE A 286 -24.55 -3.63 -9.18
CA ILE A 286 -25.43 -3.60 -8.03
C ILE A 286 -25.51 -2.17 -7.51
N LEU A 287 -26.74 -1.70 -7.36
CA LEU A 287 -27.08 -0.47 -6.67
C LEU A 287 -27.87 -0.83 -5.41
N ASP A 288 -27.24 -0.58 -4.27
CA ASP A 288 -27.82 -0.75 -2.94
C ASP A 288 -28.40 0.58 -2.45
N ALA A 289 -29.55 0.55 -1.79
CA ALA A 289 -30.11 1.74 -1.14
C ALA A 289 -29.15 2.26 -0.05
N ASP A 290 -29.05 3.58 0.08
CA ASP A 290 -28.15 4.29 1.01
C ASP A 290 -26.65 3.97 0.84
N CYS A 291 -26.26 3.35 -0.28
CA CYS A 291 -24.88 3.13 -0.63
C CYS A 291 -24.40 4.22 -1.60
N PRO A 292 -23.30 4.95 -1.31
CA PRO A 292 -22.85 6.08 -2.12
C PRO A 292 -22.11 5.66 -3.39
N TYR A 293 -22.04 4.35 -3.68
CA TYR A 293 -21.29 3.83 -4.82
C TYR A 293 -22.06 2.77 -5.60
N LEU A 294 -21.72 2.67 -6.89
CA LEU A 294 -22.16 1.58 -7.75
C LEU A 294 -21.17 0.42 -7.65
N ARG A 295 -21.62 -0.76 -7.23
CA ARG A 295 -20.78 -1.93 -6.96
C ARG A 295 -20.77 -2.90 -8.14
N PHE A 296 -19.60 -3.45 -8.45
CA PHE A 296 -19.38 -4.39 -9.54
C PHE A 296 -18.80 -5.69 -8.98
N GLU A 297 -19.64 -6.71 -8.86
CA GLU A 297 -19.18 -8.06 -8.57
C GLU A 297 -18.81 -8.75 -9.88
N THR A 298 -17.54 -9.08 -10.06
CA THR A 298 -17.03 -9.55 -11.35
C THR A 298 -16.49 -10.96 -11.23
N ASN A 299 -17.12 -11.88 -11.96
CA ASN A 299 -16.63 -13.23 -12.17
C ASN A 299 -15.99 -13.32 -13.56
N VAL A 300 -14.75 -13.81 -13.64
CA VAL A 300 -14.04 -13.95 -14.91
C VAL A 300 -13.57 -15.38 -15.09
N GLU A 301 -13.98 -16.00 -16.19
CA GLU A 301 -13.33 -17.22 -16.68
C GLU A 301 -12.18 -16.81 -17.60
N TRP A 302 -10.95 -17.05 -17.17
CA TRP A 302 -9.74 -16.49 -17.79
C TRP A 302 -8.79 -17.57 -18.28
N HIS A 303 -8.71 -17.72 -19.60
CA HIS A 303 -7.83 -18.68 -20.30
C HIS A 303 -6.98 -18.01 -21.38
N GLU A 304 -6.88 -16.67 -21.31
CA GLU A 304 -6.15 -15.89 -22.29
C GLU A 304 -4.63 -16.13 -22.21
N ASN A 305 -3.92 -15.76 -23.27
CA ASN A 305 -2.47 -15.93 -23.37
C ASN A 305 -1.79 -14.60 -23.65
N ARG A 306 -0.89 -14.16 -22.74
CA ARG A 306 -0.15 -12.89 -22.84
C ARG A 306 -1.06 -11.67 -23.01
N LYS A 307 -2.27 -11.73 -22.43
CA LYS A 307 -3.22 -10.62 -22.39
C LYS A 307 -3.23 -9.94 -21.02
N PHE A 308 -3.63 -8.67 -21.02
CA PHE A 308 -3.84 -7.88 -19.82
C PHE A 308 -5.24 -7.25 -19.89
N LEU A 309 -6.14 -7.67 -19.01
CA LEU A 309 -7.47 -7.10 -18.84
C LEU A 309 -7.42 -5.90 -17.87
N LYS A 310 -7.90 -4.76 -18.34
CA LYS A 310 -8.19 -3.58 -17.52
C LYS A 310 -9.62 -3.11 -17.75
N ILE A 311 -10.17 -2.43 -16.76
CA ILE A 311 -11.38 -1.63 -16.91
C ILE A 311 -11.02 -0.14 -16.90
N GLU A 312 -11.70 0.63 -17.75
CA GLU A 312 -11.56 2.08 -17.84
C GLU A 312 -12.83 2.79 -17.41
N PHE A 313 -12.66 3.88 -16.66
CA PHE A 313 -13.70 4.81 -16.25
C PHE A 313 -13.35 6.19 -16.83
N PRO A 314 -13.91 6.53 -18.01
CA PRO A 314 -13.79 7.88 -18.54
C PRO A 314 -14.70 8.81 -17.73
N LEU A 315 -14.09 9.76 -17.02
CA LEU A 315 -14.77 10.68 -16.12
C LEU A 315 -14.88 12.07 -16.74
N ASN A 316 -15.85 12.85 -16.30
CA ASN A 316 -15.90 14.28 -16.62
C ASN A 316 -15.28 15.10 -15.48
N VAL A 317 -14.03 14.78 -15.13
CA VAL A 317 -13.25 15.46 -14.08
C VAL A 317 -11.90 15.86 -14.66
N ARG A 318 -11.48 17.09 -14.40
CA ARG A 318 -10.19 17.62 -14.86
C ARG A 318 -9.30 17.96 -13.67
N SER A 319 -8.32 17.09 -13.42
CA SER A 319 -7.23 17.34 -12.47
C SER A 319 -5.87 16.96 -13.07
N HIS A 320 -4.84 17.69 -12.63
CA HIS A 320 -3.44 17.39 -12.97
C HIS A 320 -2.87 16.22 -12.15
N GLU A 321 -3.55 15.82 -11.09
CA GLU A 321 -3.14 14.76 -10.17
C GLU A 321 -4.33 13.90 -9.75
N ALA A 322 -4.05 12.64 -9.46
CA ALA A 322 -4.99 11.71 -8.84
C ALA A 322 -4.43 11.27 -7.50
N THR A 323 -5.31 11.08 -6.52
CA THR A 323 -4.96 10.67 -5.17
C THR A 323 -5.09 9.16 -5.05
N TYR A 324 -4.12 8.50 -4.43
CA TYR A 324 -4.10 7.05 -4.28
C TYR A 324 -3.81 6.68 -2.83
N GLU A 325 -4.58 5.74 -2.29
CA GLU A 325 -4.30 5.18 -0.97
C GLU A 325 -2.96 4.45 -0.95
N ILE A 326 -2.20 4.67 0.10
CA ILE A 326 -1.03 3.89 0.49
C ILE A 326 -1.19 3.42 1.94
N GLN A 327 -0.21 2.70 2.49
CA GLN A 327 -0.27 2.30 3.89
C GLN A 327 -0.37 3.51 4.83
N PHE A 328 -1.41 3.54 5.68
CA PHE A 328 -1.73 4.61 6.64
C PHE A 328 -1.77 6.03 6.06
N GLY A 329 -2.25 6.21 4.83
CA GLY A 329 -2.38 7.53 4.23
C GLY A 329 -2.61 7.48 2.73
N HIS A 330 -2.31 8.57 2.06
CA HIS A 330 -2.49 8.69 0.61
C HIS A 330 -1.44 9.62 0.02
N LEU A 331 -1.25 9.55 -1.30
CA LEU A 331 -0.37 10.48 -2.02
C LEU A 331 -0.94 10.81 -3.40
N GLN A 332 -0.56 11.98 -3.91
CA GLN A 332 -0.95 12.44 -5.24
C GLN A 332 0.08 12.00 -6.28
N ARG A 333 -0.40 11.53 -7.43
CA ARG A 333 0.45 11.22 -8.59
C ARG A 333 -0.09 11.93 -9.84
N PRO A 334 0.79 12.42 -10.72
CA PRO A 334 0.36 13.14 -11.92
C PRO A 334 -0.52 12.31 -12.86
N THR A 335 -1.50 12.95 -13.49
CA THR A 335 -2.38 12.38 -14.53
C THR A 335 -1.85 12.63 -15.94
N HIS A 336 -0.59 13.07 -16.08
CA HIS A 336 0.05 13.43 -17.34
C HIS A 336 1.48 12.88 -17.41
N PHE A 337 2.10 12.93 -18.58
CA PHE A 337 3.43 12.37 -18.84
C PHE A 337 4.49 13.41 -19.20
N ASN A 338 4.46 14.55 -18.50
CA ASN A 338 5.32 15.71 -18.78
C ASN A 338 6.80 15.44 -18.52
N THR A 339 7.14 14.73 -17.44
CA THR A 339 8.52 14.35 -17.13
C THR A 339 8.75 12.86 -17.35
N SER A 340 10.02 12.45 -17.46
CA SER A 340 10.40 11.04 -17.50
C SER A 340 9.99 10.29 -16.23
N TRP A 341 9.92 10.96 -15.08
CA TRP A 341 9.41 10.39 -13.83
C TRP A 341 7.90 10.13 -13.89
N ASP A 342 7.15 10.99 -14.58
CA ASP A 342 5.71 10.82 -14.75
C ASP A 342 5.42 9.71 -15.77
N GLN A 343 6.18 9.66 -16.86
CA GLN A 343 6.11 8.58 -17.85
C GLN A 343 6.37 7.21 -17.20
N ALA A 344 7.28 7.15 -16.24
CA ALA A 344 7.53 5.94 -15.49
C ALA A 344 6.28 5.50 -14.70
N ARG A 345 5.43 6.42 -14.23
CA ARG A 345 4.22 6.14 -13.43
C ARG A 345 2.97 5.83 -14.27
N PHE A 346 3.12 5.17 -15.43
CA PHE A 346 1.98 4.75 -16.22
C PHE A 346 1.07 3.73 -15.52
N GLU A 347 1.59 3.05 -14.49
CA GLU A 347 0.84 2.16 -13.60
C GLU A 347 1.47 2.23 -12.20
N VAL A 348 0.62 2.39 -11.19
CA VAL A 348 0.99 2.72 -9.82
C VAL A 348 0.27 1.78 -8.85
N CYS A 349 0.86 1.59 -7.67
CA CYS A 349 0.23 0.82 -6.61
C CYS A 349 -0.73 1.71 -5.82
N ALA A 350 -1.94 1.22 -5.59
CA ALA A 350 -2.87 1.74 -4.58
C ALA A 350 -3.46 0.56 -3.79
N GLN A 351 -3.91 0.80 -2.57
CA GLN A 351 -4.46 -0.25 -1.70
C GLN A 351 -5.95 -0.51 -2.06
N LYS A 352 -6.88 0.16 -1.41
CA LYS A 352 -8.33 -0.04 -1.55
C LYS A 352 -8.96 1.00 -2.47
N TRP A 353 -8.42 2.21 -2.55
CA TRP A 353 -9.02 3.27 -3.36
C TRP A 353 -8.04 4.16 -4.13
N ALA A 354 -8.56 4.74 -5.20
CA ALA A 354 -7.97 5.84 -5.96
C ALA A 354 -9.05 6.88 -6.25
N ASP A 355 -8.69 8.15 -6.30
CA ASP A 355 -9.62 9.26 -6.46
C ASP A 355 -9.12 10.25 -7.52
N LEU A 356 -10.04 10.71 -8.36
CA LEU A 356 -9.83 11.84 -9.27
C LEU A 356 -10.88 12.90 -8.97
N SER A 357 -10.43 14.02 -8.41
CA SER A 357 -11.29 15.12 -7.97
C SER A 357 -10.87 16.45 -8.55
N GLU A 358 -11.84 17.30 -8.83
CA GLU A 358 -11.69 18.74 -9.05
C GLU A 358 -12.42 19.50 -7.93
N HIS A 359 -12.48 20.83 -7.99
CA HIS A 359 -13.14 21.59 -6.95
C HIS A 359 -14.65 21.29 -6.90
N GLY A 360 -15.09 20.64 -5.82
CA GLY A 360 -16.51 20.41 -5.51
C GLY A 360 -17.10 19.10 -6.06
N PHE A 361 -16.37 18.38 -6.92
CA PHE A 361 -16.81 17.10 -7.45
C PHE A 361 -15.62 16.17 -7.69
N GLY A 362 -15.82 14.89 -7.40
CA GLY A 362 -14.84 13.85 -7.66
C GLY A 362 -15.47 12.49 -7.87
N VAL A 363 -14.63 11.56 -8.30
CA VAL A 363 -15.02 10.16 -8.44
C VAL A 363 -13.90 9.28 -7.91
N ALA A 364 -14.24 8.44 -6.93
CA ALA A 364 -13.35 7.44 -6.40
C ALA A 364 -13.63 6.05 -7.00
N VAL A 365 -12.57 5.29 -7.22
CA VAL A 365 -12.60 3.87 -7.60
C VAL A 365 -12.14 3.06 -6.41
N LEU A 366 -13.04 2.27 -5.83
CA LEU A 366 -12.79 1.40 -4.69
C LEU A 366 -12.58 -0.04 -5.18
N ASN A 367 -11.80 -0.85 -4.48
CA ASN A 367 -11.53 -2.25 -4.81
C ASN A 367 -11.21 -3.09 -3.57
N ASP A 368 -11.35 -4.41 -3.71
CA ASP A 368 -11.08 -5.38 -2.64
C ASP A 368 -9.72 -6.10 -2.73
N CYS A 369 -9.16 -6.24 -3.93
CA CYS A 369 -7.97 -7.05 -4.17
C CYS A 369 -7.21 -6.69 -5.46
N LYS A 370 -7.31 -5.45 -5.95
CA LYS A 370 -6.72 -4.95 -7.19
C LYS A 370 -5.82 -3.75 -6.93
N TYR A 371 -4.52 -4.02 -6.92
CA TYR A 371 -3.50 -3.05 -6.50
C TYR A 371 -2.94 -2.20 -7.65
N GLY A 372 -3.15 -2.57 -8.91
CA GLY A 372 -2.64 -1.86 -10.07
C GLY A 372 -3.64 -0.80 -10.57
N HIS A 373 -3.26 0.47 -10.46
CA HIS A 373 -4.08 1.61 -10.88
C HIS A 373 -3.35 2.47 -11.93
N SER A 374 -4.09 3.22 -12.72
CA SER A 374 -3.54 4.16 -13.70
C SER A 374 -4.55 5.23 -14.04
N THR A 375 -4.18 6.51 -13.91
CA THR A 375 -5.03 7.63 -14.31
C THR A 375 -4.28 8.48 -15.32
N LEU A 376 -4.89 8.70 -16.50
CA LEU A 376 -4.32 9.53 -17.56
C LEU A 376 -5.39 10.50 -18.06
N GLY A 377 -5.14 11.80 -17.89
CA GLY A 377 -6.13 12.83 -18.07
C GLY A 377 -7.35 12.56 -17.19
N ASN A 378 -8.49 12.38 -17.84
CA ASN A 378 -9.77 12.10 -17.21
C ASN A 378 -10.16 10.61 -17.20
N ILE A 379 -9.24 9.71 -17.56
CA ILE A 379 -9.53 8.27 -17.64
C ILE A 379 -8.81 7.56 -16.49
N MET A 380 -9.60 7.12 -15.50
CA MET A 380 -9.13 6.20 -14.46
C MET A 380 -9.18 4.76 -14.96
N ARG A 381 -8.21 3.94 -14.58
CA ARG A 381 -8.12 2.53 -14.98
C ARG A 381 -7.73 1.65 -13.81
N LEU A 382 -8.41 0.52 -13.69
CA LEU A 382 -8.08 -0.54 -12.75
C LEU A 382 -7.55 -1.76 -13.52
N SER A 383 -6.38 -2.24 -13.11
CA SER A 383 -5.75 -3.46 -13.64
C SER A 383 -6.40 -4.69 -13.02
N LEU A 384 -7.10 -5.51 -13.83
CA LEU A 384 -7.90 -6.63 -13.33
C LEU A 384 -7.13 -7.95 -13.33
N LEU A 385 -6.69 -8.41 -14.51
CA LEU A 385 -6.05 -9.72 -14.68
C LEU A 385 -4.95 -9.67 -15.73
N ARG A 386 -3.88 -10.43 -15.51
CA ARG A 386 -2.81 -10.65 -16.50
C ARG A 386 -2.73 -12.13 -16.84
N ALA A 387 -2.21 -12.47 -18.01
CA ALA A 387 -1.88 -13.84 -18.39
C ALA A 387 -0.40 -13.97 -18.80
N PRO A 388 0.57 -13.69 -17.92
CA PRO A 388 1.96 -13.94 -18.24
C PRO A 388 2.21 -15.45 -18.40
N LYS A 389 3.29 -15.81 -19.08
CA LYS A 389 3.71 -17.20 -19.28
C LYS A 389 5.07 -17.53 -18.67
N ALA A 390 5.59 -16.58 -17.88
CA ALA A 390 6.81 -16.73 -17.12
C ALA A 390 6.66 -15.96 -15.80
N PRO A 391 7.14 -16.51 -14.67
CA PRO A 391 7.76 -17.84 -14.53
C PRO A 391 6.77 -19.01 -14.58
N ASP A 392 5.47 -18.73 -14.43
CA ASP A 392 4.39 -19.72 -14.42
C ASP A 392 3.65 -19.73 -15.76
N ALA A 393 3.57 -20.90 -16.40
CA ALA A 393 2.88 -21.09 -17.70
C ALA A 393 1.35 -20.99 -17.60
N THR A 394 0.82 -21.20 -16.40
CA THR A 394 -0.60 -21.21 -16.06
C THR A 394 -1.02 -20.03 -15.18
N ALA A 395 -0.16 -19.01 -15.06
CA ALA A 395 -0.41 -17.84 -14.22
C ALA A 395 -1.80 -17.25 -14.48
N ASP A 396 -2.56 -17.12 -13.40
CA ASP A 396 -3.92 -16.59 -13.37
C ASP A 396 -4.93 -17.31 -14.29
N MET A 397 -4.67 -18.52 -14.78
CA MET A 397 -5.67 -19.25 -15.57
C MET A 397 -6.80 -19.82 -14.69
N GLY A 398 -8.02 -19.87 -15.22
CA GLY A 398 -9.23 -20.36 -14.58
C GLY A 398 -10.15 -19.24 -14.07
N THR A 399 -10.98 -19.57 -13.07
CA THR A 399 -12.01 -18.66 -12.56
C THR A 399 -11.46 -17.68 -11.52
N HIS A 400 -11.89 -16.42 -11.61
CA HIS A 400 -11.60 -15.34 -10.66
C HIS A 400 -12.89 -14.66 -10.22
N HIS A 401 -12.90 -14.19 -8.97
CA HIS A 401 -13.95 -13.36 -8.40
C HIS A 401 -13.31 -12.16 -7.72
N PHE A 402 -13.81 -10.96 -7.97
CA PHE A 402 -13.36 -9.73 -7.33
C PHE A 402 -14.42 -8.65 -7.42
N THR A 403 -14.34 -7.69 -6.49
CA THR A 403 -15.28 -6.59 -6.37
C THR A 403 -14.55 -5.25 -6.51
N TYR A 404 -15.16 -4.34 -7.26
CA TYR A 404 -14.76 -2.94 -7.27
C TYR A 404 -16.00 -2.06 -7.32
N ALA A 405 -15.86 -0.78 -6.98
CA ALA A 405 -16.97 0.16 -6.95
C ALA A 405 -16.56 1.53 -7.51
N ILE A 406 -17.55 2.27 -8.01
CA ILE A 406 -17.38 3.67 -8.42
C ILE A 406 -18.22 4.53 -7.50
N MET A 407 -17.58 5.46 -6.80
CA MET A 407 -18.18 6.36 -5.83
C MET A 407 -18.07 7.81 -6.32
N PRO A 408 -19.07 8.36 -7.02
CA PRO A 408 -19.13 9.79 -7.26
C PRO A 408 -19.36 10.52 -5.95
N HIS A 409 -18.73 11.66 -5.76
CA HIS A 409 -18.87 12.42 -4.52
C HIS A 409 -18.79 13.94 -4.73
N HIS A 410 -19.27 14.65 -3.72
CA HIS A 410 -19.21 16.10 -3.62
C HIS A 410 -18.18 16.51 -2.56
N GLY A 411 -17.48 17.61 -2.81
CA GLY A 411 -16.40 18.07 -1.93
C GLY A 411 -15.09 17.32 -2.16
N ALA A 412 -14.25 17.25 -1.13
CA ALA A 412 -13.02 16.45 -1.19
C ALA A 412 -13.31 15.01 -0.76
N PHE A 413 -12.48 14.07 -1.22
CA PHE A 413 -12.66 12.65 -0.95
C PHE A 413 -12.63 12.32 0.56
N GLN A 414 -11.93 13.15 1.36
CA GLN A 414 -11.90 13.04 2.81
C GLN A 414 -13.29 13.22 3.42
N GLU A 415 -13.93 14.37 3.20
CA GLU A 415 -15.24 14.70 3.76
C GLU A 415 -16.37 13.87 3.13
N ALA A 416 -16.18 13.45 1.88
CA ALA A 416 -17.08 12.56 1.17
C ALA A 416 -17.13 11.11 1.73
N GLY A 417 -16.24 10.76 2.66
CA GLY A 417 -16.23 9.43 3.27
C GLY A 417 -15.60 8.33 2.41
N VAL A 418 -14.87 8.67 1.33
CA VAL A 418 -14.24 7.69 0.43
C VAL A 418 -13.37 6.70 1.18
N ILE A 419 -12.64 7.17 2.21
CA ILE A 419 -11.79 6.32 3.04
C ILE A 419 -12.65 5.29 3.81
N HIS A 420 -13.69 5.73 4.51
CA HIS A 420 -14.59 4.84 5.27
C HIS A 420 -15.32 3.85 4.36
N GLU A 421 -15.84 4.31 3.22
CA GLU A 421 -16.53 3.44 2.27
C GLU A 421 -15.60 2.39 1.65
N SER A 422 -14.30 2.71 1.52
CA SER A 422 -13.30 1.73 1.12
C SER A 422 -13.11 0.63 2.17
N TYR A 423 -13.19 0.95 3.47
CA TYR A 423 -13.19 -0.05 4.55
C TYR A 423 -14.49 -0.86 4.53
N ASN A 424 -15.66 -0.22 4.42
CA ASN A 424 -16.95 -0.90 4.35
C ASN A 424 -17.01 -1.93 3.23
N LEU A 425 -16.49 -1.59 2.04
CA LEU A 425 -16.41 -2.52 0.91
C LEU A 425 -15.51 -3.73 1.21
N ASN A 426 -14.44 -3.51 1.95
CA ASN A 426 -13.42 -4.51 2.28
C ASN A 426 -13.77 -5.35 3.52
N HIS A 427 -14.68 -4.89 4.37
CA HIS A 427 -15.09 -5.52 5.61
C HIS A 427 -16.61 -5.76 5.61
N PRO A 428 -17.11 -6.71 4.80
CA PRO A 428 -18.55 -6.98 4.72
C PRO A 428 -19.09 -7.50 6.06
N LEU A 429 -20.33 -7.12 6.36
CA LEU A 429 -21.03 -7.53 7.58
C LEU A 429 -21.10 -9.06 7.71
N SER A 430 -20.63 -9.56 8.86
CA SER A 430 -20.73 -10.98 9.20
C SER A 430 -22.00 -11.26 10.00
N VAL A 431 -22.91 -12.05 9.43
CA VAL A 431 -24.17 -12.42 10.08
C VAL A 431 -23.99 -13.73 10.83
N THR A 432 -24.25 -13.73 12.14
CA THR A 432 -24.31 -14.94 12.96
C THR A 432 -25.66 -15.06 13.64
N SER A 433 -26.16 -16.29 13.80
CA SER A 433 -27.33 -16.54 14.63
C SER A 433 -26.92 -16.44 16.11
N SER A 434 -27.73 -15.74 16.90
CA SER A 434 -27.56 -15.63 18.35
C SER A 434 -28.91 -15.84 19.01
N THR A 435 -28.91 -16.50 20.16
CA THR A 435 -30.09 -16.63 21.05
C THR A 435 -30.15 -15.50 22.09
N LEU A 436 -29.08 -14.72 22.21
CA LEU A 436 -28.99 -13.56 23.08
C LEU A 436 -29.36 -12.32 22.27
N PHE A 437 -30.50 -11.73 22.63
CA PHE A 437 -30.91 -10.41 22.17
C PHE A 437 -30.32 -9.38 23.13
N GLY A 438 -29.46 -8.51 22.62
CA GLY A 438 -28.93 -7.36 23.35
C GLY A 438 -28.99 -6.13 22.45
N ASP A 439 -28.94 -4.96 23.07
CA ASP A 439 -28.78 -3.71 22.34
C ASP A 439 -27.44 -3.72 21.57
N PRO A 440 -27.35 -3.06 20.42
CA PRO A 440 -26.09 -2.92 19.71
C PRO A 440 -25.06 -2.22 20.58
N VAL A 441 -23.88 -2.82 20.72
CA VAL A 441 -22.77 -2.27 21.50
C VAL A 441 -21.59 -1.98 20.59
N SER A 442 -21.10 -0.74 20.61
CA SER A 442 -19.79 -0.41 20.05
C SER A 442 -18.71 -0.56 21.13
N PHE A 443 -17.64 -1.27 20.82
CA PHE A 443 -16.51 -1.42 21.75
C PHE A 443 -15.55 -0.23 21.74
N PHE A 444 -15.43 0.44 20.59
CA PHE A 444 -14.56 1.60 20.41
C PHE A 444 -15.26 2.61 19.52
N THR A 445 -15.16 3.89 19.88
CA THR A 445 -15.65 4.98 19.04
C THR A 445 -14.62 6.10 19.03
N THR A 446 -14.45 6.72 17.86
CA THR A 446 -13.73 7.98 17.68
C THR A 446 -14.75 9.05 17.28
N ASP A 447 -14.59 10.27 17.78
CA ASP A 447 -15.45 11.42 17.48
C ASP A 447 -15.03 12.19 16.21
N ASN A 448 -13.93 11.78 15.58
CA ASN A 448 -13.34 12.46 14.42
C ASN A 448 -13.18 11.51 13.23
N PRO A 449 -13.83 11.78 12.07
CA PRO A 449 -13.72 10.93 10.89
C PRO A 449 -12.34 10.94 10.24
N ALA A 450 -11.47 11.91 10.56
CA ALA A 450 -10.09 11.89 10.08
C ALA A 450 -9.27 10.76 10.72
N ILE A 451 -9.73 10.17 11.83
CA ILE A 451 -8.98 9.18 12.60
C ILE A 451 -9.57 7.79 12.39
N ILE A 452 -8.77 6.91 11.81
CA ILE A 452 -9.14 5.52 11.55
C ILE A 452 -8.54 4.62 12.62
N LEU A 453 -9.40 3.82 13.26
CA LEU A 453 -8.99 2.72 14.12
C LEU A 453 -8.60 1.51 13.27
N GLU A 454 -7.31 1.37 12.98
CA GLU A 454 -6.79 0.37 12.05
C GLU A 454 -6.60 -1.02 12.69
N THR A 455 -6.24 -1.08 13.97
CA THR A 455 -5.93 -2.37 14.60
C THR A 455 -6.32 -2.37 16.06
N VAL A 456 -7.00 -3.43 16.48
CA VAL A 456 -7.16 -3.81 17.87
C VAL A 456 -6.61 -5.23 18.00
N LYS A 457 -5.67 -5.47 18.92
CA LYS A 457 -5.14 -6.82 19.17
C LYS A 457 -4.60 -6.96 20.59
N THR A 458 -4.37 -8.19 21.03
CA THR A 458 -3.64 -8.44 22.27
C THR A 458 -2.16 -8.09 22.13
N VAL A 459 -1.54 -7.67 23.24
CA VAL A 459 -0.11 -7.39 23.29
C VAL A 459 0.69 -8.68 23.17
N GLU A 460 1.76 -8.66 22.37
CA GLU A 460 2.63 -9.81 22.11
C GLU A 460 3.92 -9.80 22.94
N LEU A 461 4.35 -8.63 23.40
CA LEU A 461 5.65 -8.45 24.07
C LEU A 461 5.58 -8.30 25.60
N VAL A 462 4.41 -7.99 26.19
CA VAL A 462 4.27 -7.81 27.65
C VAL A 462 3.68 -9.06 28.29
N SER A 463 4.54 -9.88 28.90
CA SER A 463 4.19 -11.22 29.40
C SER A 463 3.38 -11.27 30.70
N SER A 464 3.25 -10.16 31.43
CA SER A 464 2.67 -10.16 32.78
C SER A 464 1.33 -9.44 32.93
N THR A 465 0.93 -8.59 31.97
CA THR A 465 -0.26 -7.73 32.14
C THR A 465 -1.25 -7.96 31.01
N LYS A 466 -2.52 -8.19 31.34
CA LYS A 466 -3.60 -8.27 30.36
C LYS A 466 -3.85 -6.88 29.79
N ALA A 467 -3.36 -6.65 28.59
CA ALA A 467 -3.57 -5.43 27.84
C ALA A 467 -3.89 -5.74 26.38
N ILE A 468 -4.54 -4.78 25.72
CA ILE A 468 -4.68 -4.73 24.28
C ILE A 468 -3.91 -3.53 23.73
N VAL A 469 -3.47 -3.63 22.49
CA VAL A 469 -2.97 -2.50 21.72
C VAL A 469 -4.05 -2.06 20.73
N VAL A 470 -4.28 -0.75 20.72
CA VAL A 470 -5.17 -0.04 19.81
C VAL A 470 -4.30 0.86 18.95
N ARG A 471 -4.34 0.67 17.63
CA ARG A 471 -3.58 1.47 16.66
C ARG A 471 -4.52 2.32 15.84
N LEU A 472 -4.30 3.63 15.92
CA LEU A 472 -5.04 4.63 15.17
C LEU A 472 -4.09 5.36 14.23
N TYR A 473 -4.61 5.91 13.14
CA TYR A 473 -3.87 6.84 12.31
C TYR A 473 -4.74 7.99 11.79
N GLU A 474 -4.09 9.12 11.54
CA GLU A 474 -4.72 10.26 10.86
C GLU A 474 -4.68 10.04 9.35
N ALA A 475 -5.85 10.05 8.72
CA ALA A 475 -6.03 9.61 7.33
C ALA A 475 -6.21 10.77 6.35
N PHE A 476 -6.51 11.99 6.83
CA PHE A 476 -6.87 13.13 5.98
C PHE A 476 -5.65 13.98 5.58
N GLY A 477 -4.54 13.89 6.32
CA GLY A 477 -3.35 14.72 6.13
C GLY A 477 -3.41 16.04 6.91
N SER A 478 -4.09 16.08 8.05
CA SER A 478 -4.37 17.29 8.83
C SER A 478 -3.87 17.22 10.28
N GLN A 479 -3.61 18.37 10.91
CA GLN A 479 -3.44 18.46 12.36
C GLN A 479 -4.81 18.44 13.02
N THR A 480 -5.04 17.46 13.90
CA THR A 480 -6.36 17.25 14.50
C THR A 480 -6.25 16.53 15.84
N SER A 481 -7.38 16.42 16.55
CA SER A 481 -7.50 15.62 17.77
C SER A 481 -8.74 14.72 17.68
N THR A 482 -8.74 13.62 18.42
CA THR A 482 -9.93 12.79 18.63
C THR A 482 -10.05 12.37 20.09
N THR A 483 -11.29 12.09 20.51
CA THR A 483 -11.60 11.38 21.74
C THR A 483 -11.87 9.92 21.42
N LEU A 484 -10.98 9.04 21.89
CA LEU A 484 -11.20 7.59 21.87
C LEU A 484 -12.04 7.19 23.08
N THR A 485 -13.22 6.61 22.85
CA THR A 485 -14.08 6.08 23.90
C THR A 485 -14.17 4.56 23.81
N SER A 486 -14.35 3.88 24.94
CA SER A 486 -14.56 2.42 24.96
C SER A 486 -15.55 2.00 26.03
N THR A 487 -16.39 1.02 25.70
CA THR A 487 -17.33 0.38 26.62
C THR A 487 -16.71 -0.79 27.40
N LEU A 488 -15.46 -1.15 27.09
CA LEU A 488 -14.74 -2.22 27.78
C LEU A 488 -14.15 -1.71 29.11
N PRO A 489 -14.06 -2.58 30.14
CA PRO A 489 -13.73 -2.18 31.50
C PRO A 489 -12.21 -2.00 31.72
N PHE A 490 -11.58 -1.09 30.98
CA PHE A 490 -10.16 -0.76 31.16
C PHE A 490 -9.94 0.04 32.44
N LYS A 491 -8.78 -0.17 33.06
CA LYS A 491 -8.33 0.55 34.27
C LYS A 491 -7.28 1.61 33.98
N ALA A 492 -6.48 1.42 32.93
CA ALA A 492 -5.41 2.33 32.60
C ALA A 492 -5.11 2.34 31.10
N SER A 493 -4.49 3.43 30.64
CA SER A 493 -3.97 3.61 29.29
C SER A 493 -2.53 4.11 29.29
N GLN A 494 -1.78 3.76 28.25
CA GLN A 494 -0.42 4.26 28.03
C GLN A 494 -0.14 4.34 26.52
N ARG A 495 0.54 5.39 26.05
CA ARG A 495 1.04 5.40 24.66
C ARG A 495 2.13 4.35 24.48
N CYS A 496 2.28 3.76 23.30
CA CYS A 496 3.40 2.87 23.01
C CYS A 496 3.99 3.09 21.61
N ASN A 497 5.21 2.57 21.42
CA ASN A 497 5.84 2.49 20.11
C ASN A 497 5.23 1.33 19.28
N LEU A 498 5.73 1.10 18.06
CA LEU A 498 5.24 0.02 17.21
C LEU A 498 5.66 -1.38 17.71
N LEU A 499 6.63 -1.45 18.62
CA LEU A 499 7.02 -2.65 19.37
C LEU A 499 6.16 -2.86 20.63
N GLU A 500 5.12 -2.06 20.85
CA GLU A 500 4.25 -2.19 22.03
C GLU A 500 4.98 -1.90 23.35
N ASP A 501 6.14 -1.25 23.30
CA ASP A 501 6.82 -0.76 24.50
C ASP A 501 6.12 0.51 24.97
N GLY A 502 5.65 0.50 26.22
CA GLY A 502 5.02 1.65 26.86
C GLY A 502 5.94 2.87 26.91
N THR A 503 5.44 4.00 26.43
CA THR A 503 6.10 5.30 26.40
C THR A 503 5.31 6.30 27.26
N GLY A 504 5.99 7.09 28.07
CA GLY A 504 5.34 8.05 28.97
C GLY A 504 4.69 7.41 30.20
N ALA A 505 3.83 8.18 30.87
CA ALA A 505 3.17 7.76 32.10
C ALA A 505 1.98 6.84 31.83
N LEU A 506 1.75 5.88 32.74
CA LEU A 506 0.52 5.10 32.80
C LEU A 506 -0.57 5.98 33.42
N GLU A 507 -1.66 6.19 32.70
CA GLU A 507 -2.77 7.06 33.10
C GLU A 507 -4.00 6.23 33.47
N ALA A 508 -4.74 6.66 34.50
CA ALA A 508 -5.98 5.98 34.88
C ALA A 508 -7.04 6.16 33.78
N TRP A 509 -7.70 5.07 33.39
CA TRP A 509 -8.73 5.11 32.36
C TRP A 509 -10.05 5.62 32.95
N SER A 510 -10.58 6.68 32.34
CA SER A 510 -11.84 7.32 32.78
C SER A 510 -13.04 7.00 31.89
N GLY A 511 -12.86 6.16 30.86
CA GLY A 511 -13.84 5.87 29.81
C GLY A 511 -13.50 6.49 28.46
N GLU A 512 -12.72 7.57 28.48
CA GLU A 512 -12.36 8.37 27.31
C GLU A 512 -10.87 8.76 27.36
N LEU A 513 -10.27 8.96 26.18
CA LEU A 513 -8.89 9.42 26.02
C LEU A 513 -8.78 10.37 24.83
N SER A 514 -8.35 11.61 25.11
CA SER A 514 -8.05 12.61 24.07
C SER A 514 -6.67 12.34 23.48
N ILE A 515 -6.59 12.33 22.15
CA ILE A 515 -5.36 12.04 21.41
C ILE A 515 -5.19 13.07 20.29
N ASP A 516 -4.07 13.78 20.34
CA ASP A 516 -3.66 14.69 19.27
C ASP A 516 -2.88 13.96 18.17
N PHE A 517 -3.11 14.36 16.92
CA PHE A 517 -2.50 13.84 15.72
C PHE A 517 -1.88 14.95 14.88
N GLU A 518 -0.66 14.69 14.41
CA GLU A 518 -0.07 15.37 13.26
C GLU A 518 -0.54 14.68 11.96
N PRO A 519 -0.40 15.32 10.79
CA PRO A 519 -0.75 14.74 9.50
C PRO A 519 -0.13 13.35 9.31
N PHE A 520 -0.96 12.37 8.94
CA PHE A 520 -0.55 10.99 8.69
C PHE A 520 0.14 10.28 9.86
N LYS A 521 -0.05 10.76 11.10
CA LYS A 521 0.58 10.16 12.27
C LYS A 521 -0.10 8.85 12.67
N ILE A 522 0.71 7.84 12.98
CA ILE A 522 0.31 6.56 13.56
C ILE A 522 0.52 6.65 15.07
N VAL A 523 -0.54 6.36 15.84
CA VAL A 523 -0.51 6.33 17.30
C VAL A 523 -0.91 4.94 17.79
N ASN A 524 -0.15 4.41 18.74
CA ASN A 524 -0.46 3.15 19.41
C ASN A 524 -0.73 3.42 20.88
N ILE A 525 -1.81 2.84 21.41
CA ILE A 525 -2.22 2.95 22.81
C ILE A 525 -2.34 1.53 23.39
N LEU A 526 -1.71 1.29 24.53
CA LEU A 526 -1.96 0.14 25.39
C LEU A 526 -3.13 0.45 26.31
N LEU A 527 -4.15 -0.41 26.32
CA LEU A 527 -5.28 -0.36 27.25
C LEU A 527 -5.23 -1.59 28.17
N TYR A 528 -5.20 -1.34 29.48
CA TYR A 528 -4.98 -2.35 30.52
C TYR A 528 -6.30 -2.68 31.24
N PHE A 529 -6.55 -3.97 31.50
CA PHE A 529 -7.77 -4.46 32.17
C PHE A 529 -7.74 -4.44 33.70
#